data_AF-A0AAW7X7T6-F1
#
_entry.id   AF-A0AAW7X7T6-F1
#
_cell.length_a   1.000
_cell.length_b   1.000
_cell.length_c   1.000
_cell.angle_alpha   90.00
_cell.angle_beta   90.00
_cell.angle_gamma   90.00
#
_symmetry.space_group_name_H-M   'P 1'
#
loop_
_entity.id
_entity.type
_entity.pdbx_description
1 polymer ?
#
loop_
_entity_poly.entity_id
_entity_poly.type
_entity_poly.pdbx_seq_one_letter_code
_entity_poly.pdbx_strand_id
1 'polypeptide(L)'
;MHDNTCCFLAADFDKGQWQEEVKAMSKACQNFEIPHAIEISCSGNGAHLWIFFNEKIPAKEARLLGFGLLDKAMEVYPNLSFDSYDRLFPNQDIMPEGGFGNLIALPLQKEARLSGNNSFVDNELNVIHDQGSTLPI
;
A
#
# COMPACT_ATOMS: atom_id res chain seq x y z
N MET A 1 -5.22 7.07 -16.54
CA MET A 1 -3.95 6.53 -17.06
C MET A 1 -4.18 6.20 -18.53
N HIS A 2 -3.47 6.84 -19.45
CA HIS A 2 -3.63 6.59 -20.90
C HIS A 2 -2.55 5.65 -21.46
N ASP A 3 -1.64 5.21 -20.58
CA ASP A 3 -0.35 4.58 -20.88
C ASP A 3 -0.13 3.26 -20.12
N ASN A 4 -1.13 2.75 -19.38
CA ASN A 4 -1.03 1.55 -18.52
C ASN A 4 0.13 1.61 -17.50
N THR A 5 0.58 2.81 -17.15
CA THR A 5 1.66 3.04 -16.17
C THR A 5 1.14 3.67 -14.89
N CYS A 6 1.78 3.38 -13.76
CA CYS A 6 1.54 4.01 -12.46
C CYS A 6 2.82 4.61 -11.86
N CYS A 7 2.66 5.48 -10.86
CA CYS A 7 3.76 5.99 -10.04
C CYS A 7 3.73 5.42 -8.61
N PHE A 8 2.85 4.46 -8.35
CA PHE A 8 2.73 3.82 -7.03
C PHE A 8 2.19 2.40 -7.12
N LEU A 9 2.42 1.65 -6.05
CA LEU A 9 1.72 0.43 -5.68
C LEU A 9 1.10 0.66 -4.28
N ALA A 10 -0.13 0.21 -4.07
CA ALA A 10 -0.72 0.12 -2.75
C ALA A 10 -1.26 -1.29 -2.50
N ALA A 11 -1.00 -1.85 -1.33
CA ALA A 11 -1.63 -3.07 -0.84
C ALA A 11 -2.62 -2.71 0.26
N ASP A 12 -3.87 -3.15 0.09
CA ASP A 12 -4.96 -2.87 1.02
C ASP A 12 -5.18 -4.05 1.96
N PHE A 13 -5.18 -3.76 3.26
CA PHE A 13 -5.42 -4.69 4.35
C PHE A 13 -6.61 -4.18 5.17
N ASP A 14 -7.73 -4.90 5.18
CA ASP A 14 -8.94 -4.53 5.93
C ASP A 14 -9.44 -5.71 6.79
N LYS A 15 -9.90 -5.39 8.01
CA LYS A 15 -10.41 -6.37 9.00
C LYS A 15 -9.35 -7.39 9.42
N GLY A 16 -9.77 -8.45 10.13
CA GLY A 16 -8.89 -9.56 10.50
C GLY A 16 -7.66 -9.12 11.29
N GLN A 17 -6.51 -9.72 10.97
CA GLN A 17 -5.21 -9.44 11.58
C GLN A 17 -4.38 -8.46 10.73
N TRP A 18 -5.01 -7.39 10.24
CA TRP A 18 -4.37 -6.43 9.32
C TRP A 18 -3.09 -5.83 9.88
N GLN A 19 -2.97 -5.68 11.20
CA GLN A 19 -1.78 -5.12 11.85
C GLN A 19 -0.58 -6.04 11.66
N GLU A 20 -0.75 -7.34 11.92
CA GLU A 20 0.30 -8.34 11.76
C GLU A 20 0.63 -8.56 10.29
N GLU A 21 -0.38 -8.59 9.42
CA GLU A 21 -0.22 -8.86 7.99
C GLU A 21 0.45 -7.69 7.25
N VAL A 22 0.08 -6.43 7.55
CA VAL A 22 0.75 -5.26 6.98
C VAL A 22 2.20 -5.15 7.48
N LYS A 23 2.45 -5.48 8.76
CA LYS A 23 3.81 -5.55 9.32
C LYS A 23 4.64 -6.65 8.65
N ALA A 24 4.04 -7.80 8.34
CA ALA A 24 4.71 -8.88 7.63
C ALA A 24 5.13 -8.46 6.21
N MET A 25 4.24 -7.79 5.46
CA MET A 25 4.58 -7.26 4.15
C MET A 25 5.60 -6.11 4.23
N SER A 26 5.50 -5.23 5.23
CA SER A 26 6.52 -4.22 5.53
C SER A 26 7.89 -4.84 5.79
N LYS A 27 7.94 -5.96 6.54
CA LYS A 27 9.18 -6.69 6.77
C LYS A 27 9.76 -7.27 5.48
N ALA A 28 8.92 -7.80 4.59
CA ALA A 28 9.37 -8.23 3.28
C ALA A 28 9.98 -7.05 2.49
N CYS A 29 9.34 -5.88 2.49
CA CYS A 29 9.88 -4.67 1.85
C CYS A 29 11.26 -4.29 2.43
N GLN A 30 11.41 -4.29 3.77
CA GLN A 30 12.70 -4.01 4.42
C GLN A 30 13.79 -5.00 4.01
N ASN A 31 13.48 -6.29 3.90
CA ASN A 31 14.45 -7.32 3.53
C ASN A 31 14.98 -7.17 2.09
N PHE A 32 14.19 -6.56 1.20
CA PHE A 32 14.59 -6.23 -0.17
C PHE A 32 15.02 -4.77 -0.34
N GLU A 33 15.17 -4.02 0.76
CA GLU A 33 15.53 -2.61 0.76
C GLU A 33 14.58 -1.72 -0.07
N ILE A 34 13.29 -2.08 -0.10
CA ILE A 34 12.27 -1.35 -0.84
C ILE A 34 11.66 -0.26 0.05
N PRO A 35 11.79 1.02 -0.33
CA PRO A 35 11.13 2.11 0.37
C PRO A 35 9.61 1.96 0.30
N HIS A 36 8.96 2.08 1.45
CA HIS A 36 7.51 1.98 1.58
C HIS A 36 7.01 2.85 2.73
N ALA A 37 5.71 3.12 2.72
CA ALA A 37 5.01 3.82 3.79
C ALA A 37 3.76 3.04 4.20
N ILE A 38 3.38 3.09 5.47
CA ILE A 38 2.15 2.47 5.95
C ILE A 38 1.19 3.58 6.37
N GLU A 39 -0.04 3.55 5.87
CA GLU A 39 -1.11 4.49 6.20
C GLU A 39 -2.24 3.72 6.90
N ILE A 40 -2.67 4.17 8.08
CA ILE A 40 -3.88 3.63 8.71
C ILE A 40 -5.11 4.20 8.01
N SER A 41 -6.03 3.31 7.62
CA SER A 41 -7.24 3.68 6.89
C SER A 41 -8.13 4.65 7.68
N CYS A 42 -9.02 5.34 6.97
CA CYS A 42 -9.93 6.31 7.60
C CYS A 42 -10.86 5.66 8.66
N SER A 43 -11.15 4.37 8.55
CA SER A 43 -11.96 3.64 9.53
C SER A 43 -11.16 3.24 10.78
N GLY A 44 -9.83 3.28 10.72
CA GLY A 44 -8.95 2.74 11.76
C GLY A 44 -8.90 1.21 11.82
N ASN A 45 -9.64 0.51 10.95
CA ASN A 45 -9.78 -0.95 10.95
C ASN A 45 -9.04 -1.63 9.80
N GLY A 46 -8.06 -0.95 9.23
CA GLY A 46 -7.24 -1.43 8.14
C GLY A 46 -6.07 -0.50 7.89
N ALA A 47 -5.22 -0.88 6.94
CA ALA A 47 -4.08 -0.10 6.51
C ALA A 47 -3.79 -0.30 5.03
N HIS A 48 -3.17 0.71 4.44
CA HIS A 48 -2.56 0.59 3.13
C HIS A 48 -1.03 0.59 3.29
N LEU A 49 -0.35 -0.36 2.62
CA LEU A 49 1.09 -0.28 2.41
C LEU A 49 1.36 0.31 1.02
N TRP A 50 2.05 1.44 0.99
CA TRP A 50 2.36 2.21 -0.20
C TRP A 50 3.83 2.06 -0.62
N ILE A 51 4.07 1.92 -1.92
CA ILE A 51 5.38 2.04 -2.56
C ILE A 51 5.25 3.08 -3.65
N PHE A 52 6.16 4.05 -3.70
CA PHE A 52 6.18 5.11 -4.70
C PHE A 52 7.37 4.92 -5.64
N PHE A 53 7.15 5.15 -6.92
CA PHE A 53 8.17 5.04 -7.96
C PHE A 53 8.55 6.44 -8.45
N ASN A 54 9.85 6.69 -8.59
CA ASN A 54 10.39 7.97 -9.08
C ASN A 54 9.99 8.24 -10.54
N GLU A 55 9.72 7.19 -11.31
CA GLU A 55 9.28 7.26 -12.69
C GLU A 55 8.01 6.45 -12.88
N LYS A 56 7.27 6.74 -13.95
CA LYS A 56 6.14 5.92 -14.36
C LYS A 56 6.61 4.53 -14.75
N ILE A 57 6.09 3.50 -14.08
CA ILE A 57 6.35 2.10 -14.44
C ILE A 57 5.08 1.43 -14.96
N PRO A 58 5.17 0.36 -15.78
CA PRO A 58 4.00 -0.41 -16.15
C PRO A 58 3.23 -0.93 -14.93
N ALA A 59 1.89 -0.77 -14.93
CA ALA A 59 1.02 -1.22 -13.85
C ALA A 59 1.19 -2.72 -13.56
N LYS A 60 1.43 -3.51 -14.59
CA LYS A 60 1.74 -4.93 -14.49
C LYS A 60 3.00 -5.20 -13.66
N GLU A 61 4.06 -4.43 -13.86
CA GLU A 61 5.31 -4.59 -13.11
C GLU A 61 5.14 -4.20 -11.64
N ALA A 62 4.41 -3.11 -11.37
CA ALA A 62 4.05 -2.73 -10.00
C ALA A 62 3.29 -3.85 -9.27
N ARG A 63 2.31 -4.47 -9.95
CA ARG A 63 1.53 -5.59 -9.38
C ARG A 63 2.36 -6.83 -9.16
N LEU A 64 3.24 -7.18 -10.11
CA LEU A 64 4.17 -8.32 -9.95
C LEU A 64 5.08 -8.13 -8.73
N LEU A 65 5.57 -6.91 -8.52
CA LEU A 65 6.31 -6.56 -7.30
C LEU A 65 5.46 -6.78 -6.05
N GLY A 66 4.22 -6.29 -6.05
CA GLY A 66 3.30 -6.46 -4.92
C GLY A 66 3.01 -7.91 -4.57
N PHE A 67 2.71 -8.75 -5.55
CA PHE A 67 2.49 -10.17 -5.32
C PHE A 67 3.77 -10.86 -4.84
N GLY A 68 4.93 -10.56 -5.42
CA GLY A 68 6.20 -11.12 -4.96
C GLY A 68 6.51 -10.76 -3.49
N LEU A 69 6.15 -9.56 -3.05
CA LEU A 69 6.30 -9.14 -1.65
C LEU A 69 5.31 -9.85 -0.72
N LEU A 70 4.06 -10.05 -1.15
CA LEU A 70 3.08 -10.85 -0.40
C LEU A 70 3.54 -12.29 -0.26
N ASP A 71 3.99 -12.92 -1.35
CA ASP A 71 4.51 -14.29 -1.35
C ASP A 71 5.69 -14.42 -0.38
N LYS A 72 6.59 -13.45 -0.35
CA LYS A 72 7.73 -13.43 0.58
C LYS A 72 7.31 -13.19 2.02
N ALA A 73 6.30 -12.37 2.26
CA ALA A 73 5.73 -12.21 3.59
C ALA A 73 5.10 -13.52 4.09
N MET A 74 4.35 -14.22 3.24
CA MET A 74 3.76 -15.53 3.55
C MET A 74 4.83 -16.61 3.81
N GLU A 75 5.94 -16.59 3.08
CA GLU A 75 7.07 -17.50 3.29
C GLU A 75 7.73 -17.30 4.66
N VAL A 76 7.92 -16.05 5.09
CA VAL A 76 8.55 -15.70 6.37
C VAL A 76 7.59 -15.90 7.55
N TYR A 77 6.29 -15.69 7.33
CA TYR A 77 5.24 -15.75 8.35
C TYR A 77 4.15 -16.77 8.00
N PRO A 78 4.47 -18.08 7.92
CA PRO A 78 3.53 -19.11 7.44
C PRO A 78 2.33 -19.35 8.36
N ASN A 79 2.32 -18.77 9.56
CA ASN A 79 1.22 -18.87 10.53
C ASN A 79 0.22 -17.71 10.43
N LEU A 80 0.51 -16.67 9.65
CA LEU A 80 -0.46 -15.60 9.35
C LEU A 80 -1.31 -16.03 8.15
N SER A 81 -2.62 -15.80 8.22
CA SER A 81 -3.51 -16.24 7.14
C SER A 81 -3.49 -15.32 5.93
N PHE A 82 -3.13 -14.05 6.09
CA PHE A 82 -3.23 -13.04 5.04
C PHE A 82 -4.68 -12.81 4.56
N ASP A 83 -5.66 -13.09 5.43
CA ASP A 83 -7.09 -12.94 5.11
C ASP A 83 -7.55 -11.48 5.10
N SER A 84 -6.77 -10.57 5.71
CA SER A 84 -7.08 -9.13 5.67
C SER A 84 -6.65 -8.48 4.37
N TYR A 85 -5.71 -9.08 3.62
CA TYR A 85 -5.33 -8.58 2.30
C TYR A 85 -6.53 -8.65 1.34
N ASP A 86 -6.96 -7.49 0.84
CA ASP A 86 -8.09 -7.41 -0.11
C ASP A 86 -7.60 -7.31 -1.56
N ARG A 87 -6.70 -6.36 -1.85
CA ARG A 87 -6.26 -6.09 -3.23
C ARG A 87 -5.00 -5.23 -3.32
N LEU A 88 -4.38 -5.25 -4.51
CA LEU A 88 -3.36 -4.30 -4.94
C LEU A 88 -3.96 -3.19 -5.81
N PHE A 89 -3.39 -2.00 -5.72
CA PHE A 89 -3.61 -0.87 -6.61
C PHE A 89 -2.30 -0.47 -7.31
N PRO A 90 -2.27 -0.29 -8.64
CA PRO A 90 -3.38 -0.49 -9.57
C PRO A 90 -3.84 -1.96 -9.57
N ASN A 91 -5.14 -2.17 -9.78
CA ASN A 91 -5.74 -3.51 -9.73
C ASN A 91 -5.91 -4.15 -11.12
N GLN A 92 -5.47 -3.47 -12.18
CA GLN A 92 -5.56 -3.90 -13.57
C GLN A 92 -4.23 -3.60 -14.28
N ASP A 93 -3.80 -4.51 -15.15
CA ASP A 93 -2.59 -4.33 -15.97
C ASP A 93 -2.83 -3.36 -17.13
N ILE A 94 -4.06 -3.30 -17.62
CA ILE A 94 -4.47 -2.53 -18.79
C ILE A 94 -5.73 -1.75 -18.44
N MET A 95 -5.75 -0.48 -18.81
CA MET A 95 -6.92 0.38 -18.70
C MET A 95 -7.94 0.02 -19.79
N PRO A 96 -9.21 -0.28 -19.44
CA PRO A 96 -10.24 -0.53 -20.44
C PRO A 96 -10.52 0.73 -21.27
N GLU A 97 -10.70 0.58 -22.58
CA GLU A 97 -11.06 1.68 -23.48
C GLU A 97 -12.34 2.38 -22.97
N GLY A 98 -12.24 3.68 -22.71
CA GLY A 98 -13.37 4.50 -22.23
C GLY A 98 -13.72 4.32 -20.75
N GLY A 99 -12.98 3.52 -19.98
CA GLY A 99 -13.20 3.33 -18.55
C GLY A 99 -12.37 4.27 -17.67
N PHE A 100 -12.89 4.59 -16.47
CA PHE A 100 -12.07 5.09 -15.39
C PHE A 100 -11.32 3.91 -14.75
N GLY A 101 -10.02 4.08 -14.49
CA GLY A 101 -9.24 3.10 -13.72
C GLY A 101 -9.75 3.05 -12.28
N ASN A 102 -9.39 2.02 -11.52
CA ASN A 102 -9.87 1.92 -10.14
C ASN A 102 -9.30 3.04 -9.29
N LEU A 103 -10.20 3.81 -8.68
CA LEU A 103 -9.90 4.99 -7.88
C LEU A 103 -9.53 4.53 -6.46
N ILE A 104 -8.29 4.78 -6.06
CA ILE A 104 -7.90 4.83 -4.65
C ILE A 104 -7.74 6.30 -4.26
N ALA A 105 -8.29 6.69 -3.11
CA ALA A 105 -7.98 8.00 -2.56
C ALA A 105 -6.50 8.00 -2.21
N LEU A 106 -5.71 8.88 -2.84
CA LEU A 106 -4.30 9.04 -2.47
C LEU A 106 -4.23 9.41 -0.98
N PRO A 107 -3.23 8.88 -0.27
CA PRO A 107 -3.01 9.25 1.10
C PRO A 107 -2.75 10.76 1.10
N LEU A 108 -3.40 11.49 2.01
CA LEU A 108 -3.36 12.96 2.12
C LEU A 108 -4.41 13.78 1.34
N GLN A 109 -5.61 13.26 1.06
CA GLN A 109 -6.74 14.18 0.85
C GLN A 109 -6.90 15.08 2.08
N LYS A 110 -6.91 16.40 1.85
CA LYS A 110 -6.79 17.49 2.84
C LYS A 110 -7.77 17.37 4.02
N GLU A 111 -8.91 16.73 3.80
CA GLU A 111 -10.00 16.58 4.75
C GLU A 111 -9.74 15.44 5.76
N ALA A 112 -9.05 14.38 5.37
CA ALA A 112 -8.78 13.23 6.25
C ALA A 112 -7.80 13.58 7.39
N ARG A 113 -6.90 14.55 7.17
CA ARG A 113 -5.96 15.04 8.22
C ARG A 113 -6.65 15.63 9.45
N LEU A 114 -7.90 16.08 9.34
CA LEU A 114 -8.60 16.77 10.44
C LEU A 114 -9.27 15.80 11.42
N SER A 115 -9.43 14.51 11.07
CA SER A 115 -10.15 13.53 11.90
C SER A 115 -9.26 12.58 12.71
N GLY A 116 -7.93 12.67 12.59
CA GLY A 116 -6.99 11.77 13.29
C GLY A 116 -6.91 10.35 12.70
N ASN A 117 -7.65 10.08 11.62
CA ASN A 117 -7.54 8.89 10.79
C ASN A 117 -6.86 9.26 9.46
N ASN A 118 -6.35 8.31 8.65
CA ASN A 118 -5.46 8.60 7.51
C ASN A 118 -4.12 9.20 7.98
N SER A 119 -3.42 8.45 8.83
CA SER A 119 -2.10 8.82 9.34
C SER A 119 -1.07 7.80 8.86
N PHE A 120 0.05 8.31 8.34
CA PHE A 120 1.24 7.51 8.15
C PHE A 120 1.82 7.10 9.49
N VAL A 121 2.26 5.85 9.55
CA VAL A 121 2.83 5.23 10.74
C VAL A 121 4.20 4.63 10.43
N ASP A 122 5.00 4.45 11.47
CA ASP A 122 6.23 3.69 11.37
C ASP A 122 5.94 2.17 11.22
N ASN A 123 7.00 1.37 11.09
CA ASN A 123 6.88 -0.08 10.92
C ASN A 123 6.28 -0.79 12.16
N GLU A 124 6.21 -0.11 13.30
CA GLU A 124 5.57 -0.60 14.51
C GLU A 124 4.13 -0.13 14.67
N LEU A 125 3.61 0.62 13.68
CA LEU A 125 2.28 1.25 13.64
C LEU A 125 2.12 2.44 14.60
N ASN A 126 3.21 3.08 15.00
CA ASN A 126 3.15 4.34 15.74
C ASN A 126 2.99 5.51 14.77
N VAL A 127 2.10 6.45 15.11
CA VAL A 127 1.85 7.64 14.29
C VAL A 127 3.13 8.47 14.13
N ILE A 128 3.49 8.77 12.88
CA ILE A 128 4.59 9.67 12.56
C ILE A 128 4.12 11.11 12.78
N HIS A 129 4.76 11.86 13.68
CA HIS A 129 4.32 13.22 13.99
C HIS A 129 4.50 14.20 12.82
N ASP A 130 5.51 14.00 11.97
CA ASP A 130 5.72 14.77 10.75
C ASP A 130 5.21 14.01 9.51
N GLN A 131 3.91 14.09 9.27
CA GLN A 131 3.25 13.46 8.14
C GLN A 131 3.70 13.99 6.76
N GLY A 132 4.35 15.16 6.72
CA GLY A 132 4.71 15.86 5.48
C GLY A 132 6.00 15.38 4.81
N SER A 133 6.90 14.76 5.58
CA SER A 133 8.19 14.27 5.11
C SER A 133 8.20 12.78 4.75
N THR A 134 7.10 12.06 5.02
CA THR A 134 7.01 10.59 4.86
C THR A 134 6.83 10.13 3.41
N LEU A 135 6.43 11.01 2.50
CA LEU A 135 6.28 10.67 1.08
C LEU A 135 7.58 10.98 0.33
N PRO A 136 8.26 9.97 -0.26
CA PRO A 136 9.25 10.24 -1.28
C PRO A 136 8.52 10.77 -2.52
N ILE A 137 8.52 12.09 -2.68
CA ILE A 137 8.14 12.78 -3.92
C ILE A 137 9.34 12.91 -4.84
#